data_AF-A0A965IF67-F1
#
_entry.id   AF-A0A965IF67-F1
#
_cell.length_a   1.000
_cell.length_b   1.000
_cell.length_c   1.000
_cell.angle_alpha   90.00
_cell.angle_beta   90.00
_cell.angle_gamma   90.00
#
_symmetry.space_group_name_H-M   'P 1'
#
loop_
_entity.id
_entity.type
_entity.pdbx_description
1 polymer ?
#
loop_
_entity_poly.entity_id
_entity_poly.type
_entity_poly.pdbx_seq_one_letter_code
_entity_poly.pdbx_strand_id
1 'polypeptide(L)'
;MKIRVSVVRFRPWPPKEVWLVEHRVLAGDTSRDTVWQRLHEMIDESWTHASGVQLRLSRIGLDTGCATQEAYAFVRKLRDSRLLPMKGVARGAALVGLPTAVDLTVGGKKLRRGVRVYSVVGGIAKLEFYNHLRKTMEVTEDGEILYPAGYIHLPKVDAEFVQQLCSEQLATGLDLNRHQVECLVPDLAWRMGLVEERRVKPVTWYFARHLNLDTTAQRLLIHLSGHRADRSARILTSSPVPLPASSPLAQYEVVHLADLMRVSQNRFEFFTNRVMEPAAVYQVHDSATDRGTTLRHVRSECNAYIDGVAYPLEAMQANILLALIDDFDHRMEGSALRDACSSAARNFRPVKQFDRNKLVYETFIRYIPGDKEYELVIPANDLAWISKRALMTT
;
A
#
# COMPACT_ATOMS: atom_id res chain seq x y z
N MET A 1 30.42 -1.91 -13.62
CA MET A 1 29.16 -1.14 -13.39
C MET A 1 29.19 0.11 -14.28
N LYS A 2 28.10 0.49 -14.94
CA LYS A 2 28.06 1.58 -15.96
C LYS A 2 27.56 2.92 -15.38
N ILE A 3 27.94 4.05 -15.98
CA ILE A 3 27.41 5.38 -15.61
C ILE A 3 26.27 5.74 -16.56
N ARG A 4 25.11 6.14 -16.02
CA ARG A 4 23.98 6.67 -16.80
C ARG A 4 23.91 8.18 -16.61
N VAL A 5 23.75 8.93 -17.69
CA VAL A 5 23.72 10.40 -17.68
C VAL A 5 22.47 10.89 -18.39
N SER A 6 21.71 11.78 -17.75
CA SER A 6 20.54 12.43 -18.34
C SER A 6 20.78 13.93 -18.40
N VAL A 7 20.64 14.53 -19.57
CA VAL A 7 20.72 15.97 -19.80
C VAL A 7 19.30 16.52 -19.84
N VAL A 8 19.01 17.45 -18.94
CA VAL A 8 17.67 17.99 -18.75
C VAL A 8 17.69 19.51 -18.91
N ARG A 9 16.71 20.04 -19.64
CA ARG A 9 16.48 21.48 -19.76
C ARG A 9 15.26 21.87 -18.95
N PHE A 10 15.37 22.99 -18.24
CA PHE A 10 14.28 23.61 -17.50
C PHE A 10 13.90 24.95 -18.14
N ARG A 11 12.60 25.21 -18.28
CA ARG A 11 12.06 26.54 -18.53
C ARG A 11 11.91 27.27 -17.18
N PRO A 12 12.66 28.36 -16.93
CA PRO A 12 12.69 28.96 -15.60
C PRO A 12 11.50 29.88 -15.30
N TRP A 13 10.74 30.30 -16.32
CA TRP A 13 9.53 31.13 -16.16
C TRP A 13 8.24 30.30 -16.37
N PRO A 14 7.09 30.72 -15.79
CA PRO A 14 5.81 30.07 -16.02
C PRO A 14 5.32 30.07 -17.50
N PRO A 15 4.55 29.05 -17.93
CA PRO A 15 4.43 27.76 -17.25
C PRO A 15 5.79 27.06 -17.24
N LYS A 16 6.20 26.55 -16.06
CA LYS A 16 7.46 25.82 -15.95
C LYS A 16 7.35 24.54 -16.77
N GLU A 17 8.41 24.11 -17.43
CA GLU A 17 8.42 22.90 -18.25
C GLU A 17 9.81 22.29 -18.20
N VAL A 18 9.88 20.98 -18.43
CA VAL A 18 11.10 20.19 -18.34
C VAL A 18 11.25 19.33 -19.58
N TRP A 19 12.43 19.27 -20.18
CA TRP A 19 12.73 18.40 -21.33
C TRP A 19 13.88 17.47 -20.99
N LEU A 20 13.68 16.17 -21.17
CA LEU A 20 14.79 15.23 -21.31
C LEU A 20 15.40 15.42 -22.70
N VAL A 21 16.54 16.10 -22.75
CA VAL A 21 17.23 16.43 -24.00
C VAL A 21 17.97 15.22 -24.53
N GLU A 22 18.62 14.49 -23.63
CA GLU A 22 19.46 13.35 -23.98
C GLU A 22 19.64 12.40 -22.79
N HIS A 23 19.71 11.10 -23.08
CA HIS A 23 20.11 10.08 -22.12
C HIS A 23 21.24 9.23 -22.70
N ARG A 24 22.36 9.12 -21.99
CA ARG A 24 23.53 8.34 -22.41
C ARG A 24 23.91 7.31 -21.36
N VAL A 25 24.43 6.18 -21.84
CA VAL A 25 25.04 5.15 -21.00
C VAL A 25 26.53 5.09 -21.32
N LEU A 26 27.35 5.57 -20.40
CA LEU A 26 28.81 5.44 -20.48
C LEU A 26 29.18 4.03 -20.00
N ALA A 27 29.33 3.13 -20.97
CA ALA A 27 29.77 1.76 -20.71
C ALA A 27 31.21 1.75 -20.16
N GLY A 28 31.42 0.93 -19.12
CA GLY A 28 32.71 0.80 -18.45
C GLY A 28 32.54 0.19 -17.07
N ASP A 29 33.65 0.07 -16.34
CA ASP A 29 33.64 -0.26 -14.93
C ASP A 29 33.96 0.97 -14.09
N THR A 30 33.10 1.32 -13.14
CA THR A 30 33.25 2.49 -12.26
C THR A 30 34.47 2.43 -11.36
N SER A 31 35.13 1.26 -11.23
CA SER A 31 36.43 1.14 -10.56
C SER A 31 37.61 1.68 -11.40
N ARG A 32 37.41 1.92 -12.69
CA ARG A 32 38.46 2.31 -13.65
C ARG A 32 38.33 3.78 -14.05
N ASP A 33 39.46 4.48 -14.16
CA ASP A 33 39.49 5.91 -14.53
C ASP A 33 38.90 6.19 -15.93
N THR A 34 38.91 5.20 -16.84
CA THR A 34 38.45 5.37 -18.23
C THR A 34 36.99 5.81 -18.34
N VAL A 35 36.08 5.26 -17.52
CA VAL A 35 34.66 5.67 -17.55
C VAL A 35 34.45 7.06 -16.95
N TRP A 36 35.28 7.44 -15.97
CA TRP A 36 35.26 8.78 -15.36
C TRP A 36 35.87 9.84 -16.27
N GLN A 37 36.88 9.51 -17.07
CA GLN A 37 37.40 10.41 -18.11
C GLN A 37 36.34 10.72 -19.16
N ARG A 38 35.60 9.71 -19.63
CA ARG A 38 34.47 9.92 -20.54
C ARG A 38 33.37 10.81 -19.93
N LEU A 39 33.11 10.67 -18.63
CA LEU A 39 32.19 11.56 -17.93
C LEU A 39 32.74 12.99 -17.87
N HIS A 40 34.04 13.16 -17.62
CA HIS A 40 34.68 14.47 -17.65
C HIS A 40 34.57 15.15 -19.01
N GLU A 41 34.86 14.43 -20.10
CA GLU A 41 34.72 14.92 -21.47
C GLU A 41 33.27 15.38 -21.75
N MET A 42 32.29 14.57 -21.32
CA MET A 42 30.87 14.90 -21.50
C MET A 42 30.43 16.16 -20.74
N ILE A 43 31.03 16.46 -19.60
CA ILE A 43 30.69 17.65 -18.80
C ILE A 43 31.03 18.96 -19.52
N ASP A 44 32.01 18.91 -20.42
CA ASP A 44 32.49 20.07 -21.19
C ASP A 44 31.84 20.17 -22.58
N GLU A 45 30.95 19.23 -22.93
CA GLU A 45 30.15 19.29 -24.14
C GLU A 45 29.15 20.46 -24.15
N SER A 46 28.60 20.72 -25.34
CA SER A 46 27.55 21.70 -25.57
C SER A 46 26.44 21.14 -26.45
N TRP A 47 25.22 21.60 -26.20
CA TRP A 47 24.00 21.20 -26.92
C TRP A 47 23.43 22.38 -27.67
N THR A 48 23.03 22.17 -28.93
CA THR A 48 22.40 23.20 -29.75
C THR A 48 20.93 23.39 -29.38
N HIS A 49 20.58 24.61 -29.00
CA HIS A 49 19.20 25.02 -28.79
C HIS A 49 18.45 25.14 -30.14
N ALA A 50 17.12 25.07 -30.14
CA ALA A 50 16.30 25.28 -31.33
C ALA A 50 16.55 26.64 -32.04
N SER A 51 17.04 27.64 -31.31
CA SER A 51 17.46 28.94 -31.87
C SER A 51 18.88 28.94 -32.46
N GLY A 52 19.59 27.81 -32.48
CA GLY A 52 20.99 27.70 -32.92
C GLY A 52 22.04 28.05 -31.86
N VAL A 53 21.63 28.50 -30.67
CA VAL A 53 22.57 28.86 -29.58
C VAL A 53 23.18 27.61 -28.95
N GLN A 54 24.49 27.61 -28.72
CA GLN A 54 25.17 26.56 -27.97
C GLN A 54 24.96 26.73 -26.46
N LEU A 55 24.39 25.71 -25.83
CA LEU A 55 24.17 25.65 -24.39
C LEU A 55 25.16 24.70 -23.74
N ARG A 56 25.73 25.10 -22.60
CA ARG A 56 26.54 24.22 -21.74
C ARG A 56 25.76 23.81 -20.50
N LEU A 57 26.19 22.75 -19.83
CA LEU A 57 25.64 22.37 -18.54
C LEU A 57 25.84 23.52 -17.53
N SER A 58 24.76 23.90 -16.84
CA SER A 58 24.77 24.94 -15.81
C SER A 58 24.87 24.37 -14.39
N ARG A 59 24.36 23.15 -14.18
CA ARG A 59 24.43 22.36 -12.95
C ARG A 59 24.56 20.89 -13.30
N ILE A 60 25.28 20.14 -12.46
CA ILE A 60 25.55 18.72 -12.66
C ILE A 60 25.29 18.01 -11.35
N GLY A 61 24.29 17.13 -11.32
CA GLY A 61 24.05 16.26 -10.19
C GLY A 61 24.81 14.94 -10.34
N LEU A 62 25.61 14.56 -9.35
CA LEU A 62 26.31 13.26 -9.33
C LEU A 62 25.82 12.42 -8.14
N ASP A 63 25.15 11.30 -8.42
CA ASP A 63 24.78 10.34 -7.37
C ASP A 63 26.01 9.61 -6.83
N THR A 64 26.26 9.76 -5.54
CA THR A 64 27.40 9.15 -4.84
C THR A 64 26.98 7.91 -4.05
N GLY A 65 25.77 7.37 -4.24
CA GLY A 65 25.20 6.29 -3.44
C GLY A 65 25.80 4.90 -3.67
N CYS A 66 26.49 4.65 -4.79
CA CYS A 66 27.04 3.34 -5.12
C CYS A 66 28.58 3.33 -5.17
N ALA A 67 29.20 3.83 -6.24
CA ALA A 67 30.66 3.97 -6.38
C ALA A 67 31.18 5.17 -5.57
N THR A 68 30.99 5.13 -4.25
CA THR A 68 31.10 6.31 -3.36
C THR A 68 32.51 6.90 -3.37
N GLN A 69 33.55 6.07 -3.26
CA GLN A 69 34.93 6.54 -3.15
C GLN A 69 35.44 7.10 -4.48
N GLU A 70 35.11 6.44 -5.59
CA GLU A 70 35.47 6.85 -6.94
C GLU A 70 34.74 8.14 -7.31
N ALA A 71 33.45 8.27 -6.97
CA ALA A 71 32.69 9.51 -7.15
C ALA A 71 33.32 10.66 -6.35
N TYR A 72 33.71 10.46 -5.09
CA TYR A 72 34.39 11.49 -4.31
C TYR A 72 35.79 11.83 -4.87
N ALA A 73 36.53 10.85 -5.37
CA ALA A 73 37.81 11.09 -6.05
C ALA A 73 37.61 11.95 -7.31
N PHE A 74 36.60 11.62 -8.12
CA PHE A 74 36.23 12.39 -9.32
C PHE A 74 35.87 13.83 -8.98
N VAL A 75 35.00 14.05 -7.99
CA VAL A 75 34.61 15.40 -7.52
C VAL A 75 35.83 16.20 -7.07
N ARG A 76 36.75 15.58 -6.31
CA ARG A 76 37.99 16.23 -5.83
C ARG A 76 38.94 16.59 -6.96
N LYS A 77 39.04 15.74 -7.98
CA LYS A 77 39.90 15.93 -9.15
C LYS A 77 39.36 17.05 -10.03
N LEU A 78 38.06 17.02 -10.33
CA LEU A 78 37.43 17.96 -11.28
C LEU A 78 37.33 19.39 -10.74
N ARG A 79 36.98 19.56 -9.46
CA ARG A 79 36.81 20.88 -8.79
C ARG A 79 35.89 21.86 -9.54
N ASP A 80 34.91 21.35 -10.27
CA ASP A 80 33.95 22.16 -11.00
C ASP A 80 32.82 22.65 -10.09
N SER A 81 32.59 23.97 -10.07
CA SER A 81 31.54 24.61 -9.27
C SER A 81 30.11 24.24 -9.67
N ARG A 82 29.90 23.72 -10.89
CA ARG A 82 28.61 23.23 -11.38
C ARG A 82 28.24 21.88 -10.76
N LEU A 83 29.24 21.13 -10.27
CA LEU A 83 29.07 19.77 -9.78
C LEU A 83 28.52 19.75 -8.34
N LEU A 84 27.40 19.06 -8.17
CA LEU A 84 26.69 18.86 -6.93
C LEU A 84 26.69 17.35 -6.62
N PRO A 85 27.58 16.87 -5.74
CA PRO A 85 27.54 15.49 -5.27
C PRO A 85 26.30 15.30 -4.42
N MET A 86 25.49 14.28 -4.71
CA MET A 86 24.20 14.04 -4.08
C MET A 86 24.10 12.61 -3.59
N LYS A 87 23.37 12.40 -2.50
CA LYS A 87 23.04 11.08 -1.97
C LYS A 87 21.57 11.03 -1.60
N GLY A 88 20.89 9.96 -2.02
CA GLY A 88 19.52 9.67 -1.61
C GLY A 88 19.42 9.39 -0.11
N VAL A 89 18.41 9.96 0.55
CA VAL A 89 18.03 9.66 1.94
C VAL A 89 16.55 9.28 2.03
N ALA A 90 16.21 8.43 3.00
CA ALA A 90 14.84 7.92 3.15
C ALA A 90 13.87 8.97 3.71
N ARG A 91 14.34 9.86 4.58
CA ARG A 91 13.53 10.88 5.26
C ARG A 91 14.29 12.19 5.37
N GLY A 92 13.56 13.30 5.34
CA GLY A 92 14.09 14.64 5.55
C GLY A 92 12.99 15.69 5.41
N ALA A 93 13.23 16.89 5.95
CA ALA A 93 12.24 17.97 5.99
C ALA A 93 12.09 18.73 4.66
N ALA A 94 13.02 18.56 3.72
CA ALA A 94 13.04 19.26 2.43
C ALA A 94 13.55 18.35 1.32
N LEU A 95 13.18 18.63 0.06
CA LEU A 95 13.61 17.86 -1.12
C LEU A 95 15.14 17.71 -1.19
N VAL A 96 15.87 18.81 -1.00
CA VAL A 96 17.33 18.85 -0.94
C VAL A 96 17.74 19.40 0.41
N GLY A 97 18.53 18.64 1.16
CA GLY A 97 19.07 19.06 2.46
C GLY A 97 20.38 19.84 2.34
N LEU A 98 20.80 20.41 3.47
CA LEU A 98 22.07 21.15 3.55
C LEU A 98 23.28 20.25 3.27
N PRO A 99 24.31 20.78 2.57
CA PRO A 99 25.47 19.98 2.20
C PRO A 99 26.29 19.59 3.42
N THR A 100 26.62 18.30 3.55
CA THR A 100 27.40 17.73 4.66
C THR A 100 28.81 17.40 4.21
N ALA A 101 29.82 17.79 5.00
CA ALA A 101 31.22 17.43 4.73
C ALA A 101 31.45 15.93 4.99
N VAL A 102 31.98 15.24 3.99
CA VAL A 102 32.27 13.79 4.04
C VAL A 102 33.76 13.47 4.18
N ASP A 103 34.62 14.42 3.84
CA ASP A 103 36.07 14.26 3.99
C ASP A 103 36.51 14.59 5.42
N LEU A 104 37.22 13.65 6.04
CA LEU A 104 37.80 13.76 7.37
C LEU A 104 39.34 13.72 7.29
N THR A 105 40.01 14.41 8.21
CA THR A 105 41.45 14.23 8.44
C THR A 105 41.70 12.90 9.16
N VAL A 106 42.96 12.45 9.21
CA VAL A 106 43.37 11.24 9.96
C VAL A 106 42.97 11.31 11.44
N GLY A 107 42.83 12.52 12.00
CA GLY A 107 42.32 12.76 13.35
C GLY A 107 40.80 12.99 13.44
N GLY A 108 40.02 12.60 12.43
CA GLY A 108 38.56 12.68 12.43
C GLY A 108 37.96 14.09 12.28
N LYS A 109 38.77 15.12 12.04
CA LYS A 109 38.27 16.49 11.83
C LYS A 109 37.79 16.68 10.40
N LYS A 110 36.65 17.34 10.20
CA LYS A 110 36.14 17.65 8.85
C LYS A 110 37.10 18.56 8.08
N LEU A 111 37.40 18.21 6.84
CA LEU A 111 38.23 19.02 5.94
C LEU A 111 37.48 20.27 5.48
N ARG A 112 38.03 21.46 5.74
CA ARG A 112 37.37 22.76 5.45
C ARG A 112 37.00 22.93 3.97
N ARG A 113 37.86 22.45 3.07
CA ARG A 113 37.66 22.44 1.60
C ARG A 113 37.47 21.02 1.05
N GLY A 114 37.02 20.10 1.91
CA GLY A 114 36.70 18.74 1.51
C GLY A 114 35.39 18.66 0.74
N VAL A 115 35.13 17.49 0.14
CA VAL A 115 33.89 17.20 -0.56
C VAL A 115 32.71 17.39 0.39
N ARG A 116 31.66 18.01 -0.14
CA ARG A 116 30.37 18.12 0.52
C ARG A 116 29.32 17.44 -0.34
N VAL A 117 28.43 16.70 0.31
CA VAL A 117 27.36 15.94 -0.34
C VAL A 117 26.02 16.50 0.09
N TYR A 118 25.14 16.73 -0.88
CA TYR A 118 23.76 17.15 -0.66
C TYR A 118 22.89 15.91 -0.44
N SER A 119 22.06 15.92 0.60
CA SER A 119 21.05 14.88 0.76
C SER A 119 19.84 15.17 -0.13
N VAL A 120 19.33 14.17 -0.83
CA VAL A 120 18.10 14.26 -1.62
C VAL A 120 17.07 13.31 -1.02
N VAL A 121 15.93 13.83 -0.58
CA VAL A 121 14.88 13.00 0.01
C VAL A 121 14.12 12.31 -1.11
N GLY A 122 14.42 11.03 -1.32
CA GLY A 122 13.95 10.28 -2.48
C GLY A 122 12.44 10.24 -2.60
N GLY A 123 11.72 10.08 -1.48
CA GLY A 123 10.25 10.06 -1.48
C GLY A 123 9.61 11.36 -1.95
N ILE A 124 10.15 12.51 -1.51
CA ILE A 124 9.66 13.83 -1.95
C ILE A 124 9.97 14.03 -3.43
N ALA A 125 11.20 13.72 -3.86
CA ALA A 125 11.63 13.86 -5.25
C ALA A 125 10.75 13.04 -6.20
N LYS A 126 10.49 11.79 -5.85
CA LYS A 126 9.67 10.87 -6.65
C LYS A 126 8.22 11.33 -6.70
N LEU A 127 7.64 11.75 -5.57
CA LEU A 127 6.28 12.28 -5.53
C LEU A 127 6.11 13.49 -6.45
N GLU A 128 7.00 14.49 -6.36
CA GLU A 128 6.95 15.68 -7.21
C GLU A 128 7.12 15.30 -8.70
N PHE A 129 8.09 14.44 -8.99
CA PHE A 129 8.36 13.98 -10.34
C PHE A 129 7.17 13.20 -10.96
N TYR A 130 6.55 12.28 -10.22
CA TYR A 130 5.40 11.52 -10.70
C TYR A 130 4.15 12.38 -10.85
N ASN A 131 3.94 13.35 -9.97
CA ASN A 131 2.86 14.33 -10.13
C ASN A 131 3.02 15.15 -11.42
N HIS A 132 4.24 15.37 -11.87
CA HIS A 132 4.52 16.03 -13.14
C HIS A 132 4.38 15.09 -14.34
N LEU A 133 4.82 13.82 -14.23
CA LEU A 133 4.67 12.81 -15.28
C LEU A 133 3.21 12.48 -15.60
N ARG A 134 2.30 12.58 -14.62
CA ARG A 134 0.86 12.32 -14.81
C ARG A 134 0.11 13.40 -15.59
N LYS A 135 0.74 14.56 -15.84
CA LYS A 135 0.09 15.68 -16.52
C LYS A 135 -0.10 15.34 -17.99
N THR A 136 -1.26 15.68 -18.52
CA THR A 136 -1.61 15.53 -19.93
C THR A 136 -1.57 16.88 -20.62
N MET A 137 -1.18 16.90 -21.89
CA MET A 137 -1.34 18.08 -22.74
C MET A 137 -2.82 18.25 -23.10
N GLU A 138 -3.23 19.50 -23.29
CA GLU A 138 -4.57 19.85 -23.77
C GLU A 138 -4.43 20.38 -25.20
N VAL A 139 -5.44 20.12 -26.04
CA VAL A 139 -5.52 20.66 -27.40
C VAL A 139 -6.74 21.55 -27.44
N THR A 140 -6.55 22.82 -27.74
CA THR A 140 -7.63 23.80 -27.88
C THR A 140 -8.47 23.52 -29.12
N GLU A 141 -9.66 24.13 -29.20
CA GLU A 141 -10.52 24.03 -30.39
C GLU A 141 -9.82 24.53 -31.67
N ASP A 142 -8.90 25.50 -31.52
CA ASP A 142 -8.08 26.04 -32.61
C ASP A 142 -6.86 25.16 -32.97
N GLY A 143 -6.70 24.02 -32.29
CA GLY A 143 -5.59 23.07 -32.52
C GLY A 143 -4.27 23.44 -31.83
N GLU A 144 -4.24 24.49 -31.01
CA GLU A 144 -3.05 24.81 -30.21
C GLU A 144 -2.87 23.81 -29.07
N ILE A 145 -1.63 23.33 -28.90
CA ILE A 145 -1.25 22.41 -27.82
C ILE A 145 -0.82 23.21 -26.60
N LEU A 146 -1.52 23.00 -25.49
CA LEU A 146 -1.22 23.61 -24.19
C LEU A 146 -0.58 22.60 -23.26
N TYR A 147 0.59 22.96 -22.74
CA TYR A 147 1.30 22.16 -21.74
C TYR A 147 1.09 22.75 -20.34
N PRO A 148 0.57 21.98 -19.39
CA PRO A 148 0.38 22.46 -18.02
C PRO A 148 1.72 22.75 -17.35
N ALA A 149 1.74 23.67 -16.38
CA ALA A 149 2.94 23.97 -15.63
C ALA A 149 3.50 22.71 -14.95
N GLY A 150 4.80 22.46 -15.09
CA GLY A 150 5.52 21.27 -14.65
C GLY A 150 5.50 20.11 -15.65
N TYR A 151 4.97 20.28 -16.87
CA TYR A 151 4.95 19.20 -17.86
C TYR A 151 6.36 18.72 -18.21
N ILE A 152 6.52 17.40 -18.34
CA ILE A 152 7.80 16.73 -18.66
C ILE A 152 7.73 16.19 -20.09
N HIS A 153 8.57 16.74 -20.95
CA HIS A 153 8.74 16.32 -22.32
C HIS A 153 9.79 15.22 -22.43
N LEU A 154 9.42 14.10 -23.06
CA LEU A 154 10.25 12.92 -23.25
C LEU A 154 10.45 12.56 -24.74
N PRO A 155 10.93 13.48 -25.61
CA PRO A 155 10.86 13.33 -27.07
C PRO A 155 11.85 12.32 -27.69
N LYS A 156 12.67 11.63 -26.90
CA LYS A 156 13.79 10.79 -27.38
C LYS A 156 14.02 9.53 -26.54
N VAL A 157 12.97 9.01 -25.92
CA VAL A 157 13.05 7.79 -25.11
C VAL A 157 11.95 6.83 -25.52
N ASP A 158 12.24 5.55 -25.42
CA ASP A 158 11.30 4.49 -25.76
C ASP A 158 10.39 4.13 -24.58
N ALA A 159 9.42 3.26 -24.84
CA ALA A 159 8.52 2.76 -23.82
C ALA A 159 9.27 2.02 -22.70
N GLU A 160 10.38 1.33 -23.00
CA GLU A 160 11.18 0.64 -21.99
C GLU A 160 11.78 1.64 -20.99
N PHE A 161 12.36 2.73 -21.47
CA PHE A 161 12.89 3.78 -20.62
C PHE A 161 11.80 4.38 -19.73
N VAL A 162 10.62 4.67 -20.28
CA VAL A 162 9.49 5.21 -19.51
C VAL A 162 9.01 4.21 -18.45
N GLN A 163 8.98 2.92 -18.78
CA GLN A 163 8.69 1.87 -17.81
C GLN A 163 9.75 1.81 -16.71
N GLN A 164 11.05 1.89 -17.05
CA GLN A 164 12.16 1.94 -16.09
C GLN A 164 12.10 3.19 -15.20
N LEU A 165 11.64 4.32 -15.73
CA LEU A 165 11.52 5.57 -14.98
C LEU A 165 10.54 5.45 -13.80
N CYS A 166 9.50 4.64 -13.98
CA CYS A 166 8.51 4.30 -12.96
C CYS A 166 8.70 2.87 -12.43
N SER A 167 9.84 2.23 -12.69
CA SER A 167 10.11 0.84 -12.26
C SER A 167 10.62 0.76 -10.84
N GLU A 168 10.49 1.84 -10.04
CA GLU A 168 10.56 1.63 -8.61
C GLU A 168 9.40 0.69 -8.25
N GLN A 169 9.78 -0.51 -7.88
CA GLN A 169 8.84 -1.57 -7.57
C GLN A 169 9.15 -1.97 -6.14
N LEU A 170 8.10 -2.13 -5.35
CA LEU A 170 8.19 -2.79 -4.07
C LEU A 170 8.73 -4.20 -4.35
N ALA A 171 10.04 -4.40 -4.17
CA ALA A 171 10.68 -5.68 -4.47
C ALA A 171 10.15 -6.73 -3.49
N THR A 172 9.16 -7.50 -3.88
CA THR A 172 8.70 -8.65 -3.11
C THR A 172 9.80 -9.71 -3.15
N GLY A 173 10.62 -9.83 -2.11
CA GLY A 173 11.61 -10.89 -1.91
C GLY A 173 11.04 -12.31 -1.76
N LEU A 174 9.92 -12.57 -2.43
CA LEU A 174 9.21 -13.85 -2.55
C LEU A 174 9.43 -14.50 -3.94
N ASP A 175 10.35 -13.96 -4.76
CA ASP A 175 10.62 -14.39 -6.15
C ASP A 175 9.36 -14.53 -7.03
N LEU A 176 8.40 -13.62 -6.80
CA LEU A 176 7.14 -13.58 -7.53
C LEU A 176 7.32 -13.09 -8.96
N ASN A 177 6.60 -13.70 -9.91
CA ASN A 177 6.61 -13.25 -11.30
C ASN A 177 5.88 -11.91 -11.44
N ARG A 178 6.61 -10.86 -11.83
CA ARG A 178 6.13 -9.49 -12.04
C ARG A 178 4.88 -9.37 -12.92
N HIS A 179 4.70 -10.28 -13.88
CA HIS A 179 3.55 -10.24 -14.79
C HIS A 179 2.25 -10.70 -14.14
N GLN A 180 2.32 -11.23 -12.92
CA GLN A 180 1.18 -11.70 -12.14
C GLN A 180 0.74 -10.69 -11.06
N VAL A 181 1.43 -9.55 -10.93
CA VAL A 181 1.04 -8.50 -9.98
C VAL A 181 -0.17 -7.75 -10.54
N GLU A 182 -1.24 -7.73 -9.76
CA GLU A 182 -2.52 -7.13 -10.12
C GLU A 182 -2.98 -6.18 -9.00
N CYS A 183 -3.29 -4.94 -9.36
CA CYS A 183 -3.80 -3.96 -8.39
C CYS A 183 -5.30 -4.18 -8.19
N LEU A 184 -5.71 -4.48 -6.95
CA LEU A 184 -7.10 -4.77 -6.59
C LEU A 184 -7.81 -3.53 -6.08
N VAL A 185 -7.11 -2.78 -5.22
CA VAL A 185 -7.55 -1.50 -4.70
C VAL A 185 -6.37 -0.53 -4.81
N PRO A 186 -6.51 0.59 -5.55
CA PRO A 186 -5.46 1.58 -5.68
C PRO A 186 -4.87 1.96 -4.33
N ASP A 187 -3.54 1.91 -4.23
CA ASP A 187 -2.77 2.23 -3.03
C ASP A 187 -3.05 1.38 -1.78
N LEU A 188 -3.95 0.39 -1.82
CA LEU A 188 -4.40 -0.33 -0.62
C LEU A 188 -4.26 -1.84 -0.71
N ALA A 189 -4.50 -2.45 -1.87
CA ALA A 189 -4.46 -3.91 -2.01
C ALA A 189 -3.98 -4.37 -3.38
N TRP A 190 -3.14 -5.41 -3.38
CA TRP A 190 -2.55 -6.02 -4.57
C TRP A 190 -2.52 -7.53 -4.43
N ARG A 191 -2.81 -8.23 -5.52
CA ARG A 191 -2.39 -9.61 -5.71
C ARG A 191 -0.97 -9.56 -6.24
N MET A 192 -0.04 -10.22 -5.54
CA MET A 192 1.39 -10.15 -5.86
C MET A 192 1.85 -11.28 -6.79
N GLY A 193 1.11 -12.40 -6.83
CA GLY A 193 1.39 -13.51 -7.74
C GLY A 193 1.42 -14.85 -7.03
N LEU A 194 1.93 -15.87 -7.71
CA LEU A 194 1.92 -17.25 -7.26
C LEU A 194 3.35 -17.77 -7.07
N VAL A 195 3.61 -18.43 -5.95
CA VAL A 195 4.87 -19.15 -5.68
C VAL A 195 4.60 -20.65 -5.81
N GLU A 196 5.33 -21.30 -6.71
CA GLU A 196 5.37 -22.74 -6.89
C GLU A 196 6.73 -23.27 -6.44
N GLU A 197 6.79 -23.89 -5.26
CA GLU A 197 7.97 -24.65 -4.85
C GLU A 197 7.81 -26.14 -5.16
N ARG A 198 8.93 -26.80 -5.52
CA ARG A 198 8.94 -28.25 -5.78
C ARG A 198 8.55 -28.98 -4.48
N ARG A 199 7.41 -29.69 -4.52
CA ARG A 199 6.82 -30.54 -3.44
C ARG A 199 5.88 -29.84 -2.45
N VAL A 200 5.52 -28.56 -2.64
CA VAL A 200 4.52 -27.85 -1.83
C VAL A 200 3.36 -27.38 -2.72
N LYS A 201 2.14 -27.24 -2.15
CA LYS A 201 1.01 -26.67 -2.89
C LYS A 201 1.31 -25.21 -3.30
N PRO A 202 0.88 -24.77 -4.49
CA PRO A 202 1.10 -23.39 -4.93
C PRO A 202 0.41 -22.39 -3.99
N VAL A 203 1.14 -21.36 -3.58
CA VAL A 203 0.64 -20.30 -2.68
C VAL A 203 0.44 -19.02 -3.47
N THR A 204 -0.75 -18.43 -3.36
CA THR A 204 -1.02 -17.11 -3.96
C THR A 204 -0.83 -16.03 -2.92
N TRP A 205 0.03 -15.07 -3.21
CA TRP A 205 0.37 -13.99 -2.30
C TRP A 205 -0.44 -12.73 -2.59
N TYR A 206 -0.89 -12.09 -1.52
CA TYR A 206 -1.57 -10.80 -1.51
C TYR A 206 -0.87 -9.85 -0.56
N PHE A 207 -0.91 -8.56 -0.85
CA PHE A 207 -0.53 -7.51 0.09
C PHE A 207 -1.68 -6.52 0.24
N ALA A 208 -2.04 -6.20 1.48
CA ALA A 208 -3.08 -5.22 1.75
C ALA A 208 -2.79 -4.38 3.01
N ARG A 209 -3.17 -3.12 2.96
CA ARG A 209 -3.04 -2.14 4.06
C ARG A 209 -4.42 -1.71 4.54
N HIS A 210 -4.51 -1.22 5.76
CA HIS A 210 -5.76 -0.73 6.35
C HIS A 210 -6.86 -1.81 6.38
N LEU A 211 -6.51 -3.05 6.74
CA LEU A 211 -7.46 -4.17 6.87
C LEU A 211 -8.40 -4.02 8.07
N ASN A 212 -8.17 -3.02 8.91
CA ASN A 212 -9.11 -2.57 9.94
C ASN A 212 -10.29 -1.76 9.37
N LEU A 213 -10.25 -1.38 8.09
CA LEU A 213 -11.37 -0.77 7.38
C LEU A 213 -12.12 -1.84 6.59
N ASP A 214 -13.39 -2.04 6.91
CA ASP A 214 -14.24 -3.06 6.29
C ASP A 214 -14.28 -2.96 4.77
N THR A 215 -14.23 -1.74 4.22
CA THR A 215 -14.26 -1.51 2.77
C THR A 215 -13.07 -2.15 2.04
N THR A 216 -11.87 -2.09 2.62
CA THR A 216 -10.66 -2.68 1.99
C THR A 216 -10.67 -4.19 2.15
N ALA A 217 -11.05 -4.67 3.34
CA ALA A 217 -11.11 -6.09 3.66
C ALA A 217 -12.19 -6.82 2.84
N GLN A 218 -13.36 -6.19 2.63
CA GLN A 218 -14.43 -6.72 1.77
C GLN A 218 -14.05 -6.76 0.30
N ARG A 219 -13.41 -5.70 -0.23
CA ARG A 219 -12.94 -5.70 -1.62
C ARG A 219 -11.90 -6.79 -1.87
N LEU A 220 -11.00 -7.01 -0.91
CA LEU A 220 -10.05 -8.12 -0.98
C LEU A 220 -10.76 -9.48 -0.88
N LEU A 221 -11.77 -9.62 -0.01
CA LEU A 221 -12.56 -10.85 0.12
C LEU A 221 -13.29 -11.20 -1.18
N ILE A 222 -13.96 -10.23 -1.83
CA ILE A 222 -14.64 -10.44 -3.12
C ILE A 222 -13.68 -11.02 -4.15
N HIS A 223 -12.45 -10.49 -4.19
CA HIS A 223 -11.42 -10.99 -5.09
C HIS A 223 -10.94 -12.39 -4.71
N LEU A 224 -10.74 -12.67 -3.43
CA LEU A 224 -10.33 -13.99 -2.94
C LEU A 224 -11.36 -15.07 -3.32
N SER A 225 -12.65 -14.82 -3.04
CA SER A 225 -13.74 -15.74 -3.32
C SER A 225 -13.98 -15.99 -4.82
N GLY A 226 -13.67 -15.02 -5.68
CA GLY A 226 -13.82 -15.15 -7.13
C GLY A 226 -12.80 -16.09 -7.79
N HIS A 227 -11.64 -16.32 -7.17
CA HIS A 227 -10.51 -17.02 -7.81
C HIS A 227 -10.34 -18.48 -7.38
N ARG A 228 -11.19 -19.04 -6.50
CA ARG A 228 -11.01 -20.37 -5.87
C ARG A 228 -9.60 -20.54 -5.27
N ALA A 229 -8.99 -19.45 -4.81
CA ALA A 229 -7.65 -19.41 -4.22
C ALA A 229 -7.67 -19.67 -2.70
N ASP A 230 -8.83 -20.02 -2.18
CA ASP A 230 -9.24 -19.84 -0.78
C ASP A 230 -8.41 -20.65 0.22
N ARG A 231 -7.75 -21.73 -0.23
CA ARG A 231 -7.00 -22.63 0.65
C ARG A 231 -5.48 -22.46 0.61
N SER A 232 -4.96 -21.60 -0.26
CA SER A 232 -3.52 -21.33 -0.35
C SER A 232 -3.19 -19.85 -0.51
N ALA A 233 -4.14 -18.97 -0.21
CA ALA A 233 -3.92 -17.53 -0.18
C ALA A 233 -3.18 -17.12 1.11
N ARG A 234 -2.09 -16.37 0.95
CA ARG A 234 -1.40 -15.70 2.06
C ARG A 234 -1.50 -14.20 1.91
N ILE A 235 -1.94 -13.52 2.97
CA ILE A 235 -2.16 -12.08 2.97
C ILE A 235 -1.09 -11.43 3.85
N LEU A 236 -0.18 -10.70 3.23
CA LEU A 236 0.73 -9.81 3.94
C LEU A 236 0.04 -8.50 4.27
N THR A 237 0.21 -8.00 5.48
CA THR A 237 -0.34 -6.70 5.86
C THR A 237 0.61 -5.85 6.70
N SER A 238 0.48 -4.54 6.58
CA SER A 238 1.06 -3.57 7.52
C SER A 238 0.05 -3.13 8.60
N SER A 239 -1.14 -3.74 8.64
CA SER A 239 -2.17 -3.47 9.64
C SER A 239 -1.91 -4.29 10.91
N PRO A 240 -2.33 -3.86 12.11
CA PRO A 240 -2.21 -4.68 13.31
C PRO A 240 -2.87 -6.06 13.13
N VAL A 241 -2.16 -7.11 13.57
CA VAL A 241 -2.67 -8.49 13.63
C VAL A 241 -2.59 -9.01 15.07
N PRO A 242 -3.42 -10.00 15.48
CA PRO A 242 -4.47 -10.65 14.69
C PRO A 242 -5.58 -9.66 14.31
N LEU A 243 -6.21 -9.87 13.15
CA LEU A 243 -7.38 -9.07 12.78
C LEU A 243 -8.53 -9.36 13.76
N PRO A 244 -9.44 -8.39 14.00
CA PRO A 244 -10.63 -8.65 14.80
C PRO A 244 -11.43 -9.83 14.24
N ALA A 245 -12.08 -10.62 15.10
CA ALA A 245 -12.91 -11.75 14.69
C ALA A 245 -14.07 -11.35 13.75
N SER A 246 -14.50 -10.08 13.79
CA SER A 246 -15.50 -9.52 12.89
C SER A 246 -14.97 -9.21 11.49
N SER A 247 -13.66 -9.33 11.26
CA SER A 247 -13.04 -9.06 9.96
C SER A 247 -13.53 -10.08 8.93
N PRO A 248 -13.90 -9.66 7.71
CA PRO A 248 -14.23 -10.59 6.62
C PRO A 248 -13.04 -11.48 6.21
N LEU A 249 -11.83 -11.14 6.67
CA LEU A 249 -10.59 -11.88 6.42
C LEU A 249 -10.15 -12.74 7.60
N ALA A 250 -10.95 -12.87 8.66
CA ALA A 250 -10.57 -13.60 9.88
C ALA A 250 -10.22 -15.09 9.64
N GLN A 251 -10.78 -15.68 8.59
CA GLN A 251 -10.55 -17.08 8.19
C GLN A 251 -9.32 -17.28 7.28
N TYR A 252 -8.63 -16.21 6.88
CA TYR A 252 -7.47 -16.28 5.99
C TYR A 252 -6.16 -16.14 6.77
N GLU A 253 -5.08 -16.70 6.23
CA GLU A 253 -3.74 -16.53 6.79
C GLU A 253 -3.25 -15.09 6.52
N VAL A 254 -3.49 -14.21 7.51
CA VAL A 254 -3.05 -12.81 7.50
C VAL A 254 -1.82 -12.68 8.40
N VAL A 255 -0.70 -12.27 7.81
CA VAL A 255 0.57 -12.14 8.51
C VAL A 255 1.05 -10.70 8.46
N HIS A 256 1.52 -10.21 9.60
CA HIS A 256 2.14 -8.89 9.64
C HIS A 256 3.47 -8.92 8.91
N LEU A 257 3.68 -7.92 8.07
CA LEU A 257 4.82 -7.84 7.16
C LEU A 257 6.15 -7.90 7.93
N ALA A 258 6.23 -7.27 9.10
CA ALA A 258 7.44 -7.26 9.93
C ALA A 258 7.80 -8.61 10.55
N ASP A 259 6.87 -9.56 10.61
CA ASP A 259 7.10 -10.88 11.22
C ASP A 259 7.77 -11.85 10.23
N LEU A 260 7.53 -11.63 8.93
CA LEU A 260 8.02 -12.46 7.83
C LEU A 260 9.21 -11.87 7.09
N MET A 261 9.46 -10.56 7.23
CA MET A 261 10.49 -9.89 6.48
C MET A 261 11.33 -8.96 7.34
N ARG A 262 12.57 -8.74 6.89
CA ARG A 262 13.36 -7.58 7.27
C ARG A 262 13.69 -6.73 6.05
N VAL A 263 13.80 -5.42 6.27
CA VAL A 263 14.30 -4.50 5.26
C VAL A 263 15.83 -4.50 5.33
N SER A 264 16.48 -5.00 4.28
CA SER A 264 17.93 -4.88 4.09
C SER A 264 18.25 -3.58 3.33
N GLN A 265 19.53 -3.29 3.13
CA GLN A 265 19.98 -2.05 2.49
C GLN A 265 19.45 -1.87 1.06
N ASN A 266 19.24 -2.97 0.32
CA ASN A 266 18.85 -2.94 -1.09
C ASN A 266 17.76 -3.95 -1.46
N ARG A 267 17.23 -4.70 -0.49
CA ARG A 267 16.19 -5.70 -0.74
C ARG A 267 15.36 -5.97 0.50
N PHE A 268 14.20 -6.54 0.27
CA PHE A 268 13.39 -7.16 1.28
C PHE A 268 13.87 -8.61 1.45
N GLU A 269 14.28 -8.97 2.66
CA GLU A 269 14.69 -10.33 2.98
C GLU A 269 13.58 -11.01 3.75
N PHE A 270 12.97 -12.02 3.13
CA PHE A 270 11.97 -12.85 3.77
C PHE A 270 12.64 -13.99 4.52
N PHE A 271 12.16 -14.30 5.72
CA PHE A 271 12.67 -15.41 6.52
C PHE A 271 12.15 -16.72 5.92
N THR A 272 12.94 -17.42 5.10
CA THR A 272 12.56 -18.67 4.42
C THR A 272 11.88 -19.68 5.33
N ASN A 273 12.37 -19.85 6.57
CA ASN A 273 11.79 -20.76 7.55
C ASN A 273 10.37 -20.38 8.01
N ARG A 274 9.96 -19.11 7.89
CA ARG A 274 8.63 -18.60 8.26
C ARG A 274 7.72 -18.40 7.05
N VAL A 275 8.32 -18.28 5.86
CA VAL A 275 7.64 -18.14 4.56
C VAL A 275 7.10 -19.48 4.08
N MET A 276 7.66 -20.60 4.54
CA MET A 276 7.41 -21.94 4.00
C MET A 276 6.96 -22.96 5.05
N GLU A 277 6.68 -22.56 6.31
CA GLU A 277 5.92 -23.46 7.17
C GLU A 277 4.60 -23.77 6.43
N PRO A 278 4.19 -25.05 6.33
CA PRO A 278 2.84 -25.34 5.87
C PRO A 278 1.94 -24.48 6.72
N ALA A 279 0.99 -23.77 6.10
CA ALA A 279 -0.05 -23.03 6.82
C ALA A 279 -0.38 -23.91 8.01
N ALA A 280 0.02 -23.48 9.22
CA ALA A 280 -0.36 -24.21 10.41
C ALA A 280 -1.84 -24.39 10.16
N VAL A 281 -2.28 -25.65 10.11
CA VAL A 281 -3.70 -25.88 10.09
C VAL A 281 -4.06 -25.26 11.44
N TYR A 282 -4.48 -23.99 11.41
CA TYR A 282 -5.53 -23.51 12.25
C TYR A 282 -6.68 -24.42 11.82
N GLN A 283 -6.61 -25.67 12.27
CA GLN A 283 -7.74 -26.36 12.77
C GLN A 283 -8.21 -25.31 13.75
N VAL A 284 -9.24 -24.58 13.32
CA VAL A 284 -10.25 -24.17 14.25
C VAL A 284 -10.45 -25.44 15.06
N HIS A 285 -9.86 -25.46 16.25
CA HIS A 285 -10.36 -26.32 17.29
C HIS A 285 -11.84 -25.98 17.26
N ASP A 286 -12.63 -26.93 16.80
CA ASP A 286 -14.03 -26.98 17.14
C ASP A 286 -14.07 -27.31 18.64
N SER A 287 -13.57 -26.37 19.44
CA SER A 287 -13.86 -26.30 20.84
C SER A 287 -15.14 -25.48 20.89
N ALA A 288 -16.25 -26.18 20.67
CA ALA A 288 -17.59 -25.79 21.07
C ALA A 288 -17.70 -25.40 22.57
N THR A 289 -16.57 -25.39 23.30
CA THR A 289 -16.44 -25.10 24.72
C THR A 289 -16.06 -23.66 25.09
N ASP A 290 -15.86 -22.74 24.13
CA ASP A 290 -15.56 -21.32 24.46
C ASP A 290 -16.47 -20.28 23.78
N ARG A 291 -17.48 -20.74 23.03
CA ARG A 291 -18.46 -19.85 22.37
C ARG A 291 -19.59 -19.48 23.32
N GLY A 292 -19.29 -18.77 24.41
CA GLY A 292 -20.32 -18.23 25.33
C GLY A 292 -21.41 -17.45 24.58
N THR A 293 -22.46 -16.97 25.26
CA THR A 293 -23.59 -16.32 24.57
C THR A 293 -23.16 -15.12 23.68
N THR A 294 -23.31 -15.23 22.35
CA THR A 294 -22.84 -14.23 21.36
C THR A 294 -23.62 -14.20 20.03
N LEU A 295 -23.71 -13.01 19.43
CA LEU A 295 -24.30 -12.68 18.13
C LEU A 295 -23.26 -12.42 17.02
N ARG A 296 -21.95 -12.58 17.29
CA ARG A 296 -20.87 -12.27 16.32
C ARG A 296 -21.00 -13.00 14.98
N HIS A 297 -21.61 -14.18 15.01
CA HIS A 297 -21.69 -15.10 13.87
C HIS A 297 -22.99 -14.96 13.08
N VAL A 298 -23.89 -14.05 13.46
CA VAL A 298 -25.18 -13.87 12.77
C VAL A 298 -24.95 -13.40 11.32
N ARG A 299 -24.01 -12.46 11.10
CA ARG A 299 -23.70 -11.93 9.75
C ARG A 299 -22.99 -12.94 8.86
N SER A 300 -22.08 -13.73 9.41
CA SER A 300 -21.18 -14.61 8.64
C SER A 300 -21.73 -16.02 8.46
N GLU A 301 -22.41 -16.56 9.46
CA GLU A 301 -22.78 -17.97 9.53
C GLU A 301 -24.29 -18.20 9.68
N CYS A 302 -25.10 -17.14 9.83
CA CYS A 302 -26.51 -17.24 10.20
C CYS A 302 -26.70 -18.09 11.48
N ASN A 303 -25.78 -17.97 12.44
CA ASN A 303 -25.83 -18.69 13.72
C ASN A 303 -25.80 -17.71 14.89
N ALA A 304 -26.65 -17.96 15.89
CA ALA A 304 -26.51 -17.37 17.22
C ALA A 304 -25.95 -18.43 18.19
N TYR A 305 -25.10 -18.03 19.13
CA TYR A 305 -24.58 -18.95 20.14
C TYR A 305 -25.13 -18.58 21.51
N ILE A 306 -25.61 -19.56 22.27
CA ILE A 306 -26.07 -19.39 23.65
C ILE A 306 -25.32 -20.42 24.49
N ASP A 307 -24.50 -19.93 25.41
CA ASP A 307 -23.69 -20.74 26.33
C ASP A 307 -22.90 -21.88 25.66
N GLY A 308 -22.26 -21.60 24.52
CA GLY A 308 -21.50 -22.59 23.74
C GLY A 308 -22.29 -23.23 22.60
N VAL A 309 -23.61 -23.24 22.69
CA VAL A 309 -24.48 -24.01 21.79
C VAL A 309 -24.89 -23.17 20.59
N ALA A 310 -24.65 -23.70 19.39
CA ALA A 310 -25.06 -23.06 18.14
C ALA A 310 -26.56 -23.25 17.87
N TYR A 311 -27.23 -22.15 17.53
CA TYR A 311 -28.62 -22.11 17.08
C TYR A 311 -28.64 -21.57 15.64
N PRO A 312 -28.83 -22.44 14.64
CA PRO A 312 -28.97 -22.04 13.25
C PRO A 312 -30.21 -21.19 13.04
N LEU A 313 -30.03 -20.04 12.41
CA LEU A 313 -31.07 -19.06 12.18
C LEU A 313 -31.64 -19.21 10.79
N GLU A 314 -32.96 -19.24 10.70
CA GLU A 314 -33.66 -19.07 9.42
C GLU A 314 -33.42 -17.65 8.91
N ALA A 315 -33.51 -17.45 7.59
CA ALA A 315 -33.20 -16.15 6.96
C ALA A 315 -33.94 -14.97 7.61
N MET A 316 -35.22 -15.15 7.97
CA MET A 316 -36.00 -14.12 8.64
C MET A 316 -35.52 -13.84 10.07
N GLN A 317 -35.09 -14.86 10.80
CA GLN A 317 -34.55 -14.73 12.16
C GLN A 317 -33.21 -13.98 12.16
N ALA A 318 -32.33 -14.29 11.20
CA ALA A 318 -31.08 -13.59 11.00
C ALA A 318 -31.33 -12.11 10.66
N ASN A 319 -32.24 -11.82 9.73
CA ASN A 319 -32.58 -10.44 9.36
C ASN A 319 -33.10 -9.62 10.55
N ILE A 320 -33.93 -10.20 11.40
CA ILE A 320 -34.45 -9.54 12.61
C ILE A 320 -33.31 -9.15 13.56
N LEU A 321 -32.40 -10.09 13.83
CA LEU A 321 -31.26 -9.83 14.71
C LEU A 321 -30.31 -8.79 14.10
N LEU A 322 -30.04 -8.87 12.79
CA LEU A 322 -29.18 -7.89 12.11
C LEU A 322 -29.78 -6.49 12.09
N ALA A 323 -31.09 -6.35 11.88
CA ALA A 323 -31.77 -5.06 11.92
C ALA A 323 -31.61 -4.39 13.28
N LEU A 324 -31.77 -5.15 14.37
CA LEU A 324 -31.57 -4.64 15.73
C LEU A 324 -30.08 -4.39 16.06
N ILE A 325 -29.14 -5.19 15.53
CA ILE A 325 -27.70 -4.94 15.70
C ILE A 325 -27.26 -3.66 14.97
N ASP A 326 -27.82 -3.39 13.80
CA ASP A 326 -27.45 -2.24 12.96
C ASP A 326 -28.14 -0.94 13.36
N ASP A 327 -29.27 -1.02 14.08
CA ASP A 327 -29.96 0.14 14.61
C ASP A 327 -29.11 0.86 15.66
N PHE A 328 -29.16 2.20 15.67
CA PHE A 328 -28.28 3.04 16.48
C PHE A 328 -28.48 2.83 17.99
N ASP A 329 -29.74 2.70 18.43
CA ASP A 329 -30.08 2.47 19.84
C ASP A 329 -30.35 0.98 20.12
N HIS A 330 -30.14 0.13 19.12
CA HIS A 330 -30.48 -1.29 19.12
C HIS A 330 -31.94 -1.56 19.50
N ARG A 331 -32.83 -0.62 19.15
CA ARG A 331 -34.23 -0.60 19.54
C ARG A 331 -35.09 -0.15 18.36
N MET A 332 -36.13 -0.91 18.05
CA MET A 332 -36.98 -0.59 16.90
C MET A 332 -38.46 -0.84 17.20
N GLU A 333 -39.32 0.08 16.77
CA GLU A 333 -40.77 -0.15 16.70
C GLU A 333 -41.09 -1.33 15.76
N GLY A 334 -42.16 -2.08 16.06
CA GLY A 334 -42.52 -3.27 15.27
C GLY A 334 -42.78 -3.03 13.78
N SER A 335 -43.23 -1.84 13.38
CA SER A 335 -43.38 -1.42 11.99
C SER A 335 -42.03 -1.21 11.31
N ALA A 336 -41.11 -0.47 11.96
CA ALA A 336 -39.77 -0.21 11.46
C ALA A 336 -38.94 -1.49 11.34
N LEU A 337 -39.04 -2.37 12.33
CA LEU A 337 -38.37 -3.67 12.32
C LEU A 337 -38.87 -4.56 11.17
N ARG A 338 -40.19 -4.58 10.92
CA ARG A 338 -40.78 -5.32 9.79
C ARG A 338 -40.20 -4.84 8.46
N ASP A 339 -40.12 -3.53 8.28
CA ASP A 339 -39.67 -2.92 7.04
C ASP A 339 -38.16 -3.15 6.84
N ALA A 340 -37.36 -3.03 7.91
CA ALA A 340 -35.93 -3.33 7.90
C ALA A 340 -35.63 -4.81 7.55
N CYS A 341 -36.50 -5.74 7.94
CA CYS A 341 -36.37 -7.16 7.62
C CYS A 341 -37.00 -7.55 6.28
N SER A 342 -37.51 -6.59 5.50
CA SER A 342 -38.21 -6.81 4.22
C SER A 342 -39.38 -7.80 4.30
N SER A 343 -40.16 -7.77 5.39
CA SER A 343 -41.29 -8.68 5.57
C SER A 343 -42.60 -8.10 5.01
N ALA A 344 -43.28 -8.87 4.15
CA ALA A 344 -44.60 -8.52 3.60
C ALA A 344 -45.78 -8.82 4.57
N ALA A 345 -45.51 -9.28 5.80
CA ALA A 345 -46.55 -9.70 6.74
C ALA A 345 -47.28 -8.51 7.37
N ARG A 346 -48.60 -8.41 7.14
CA ARG A 346 -49.45 -7.33 7.69
C ARG A 346 -49.42 -7.25 9.22
N ASN A 347 -49.34 -8.40 9.90
CA ASN A 347 -49.19 -8.51 11.34
C ASN A 347 -47.84 -9.17 11.68
N PHE A 348 -46.77 -8.38 11.65
CA PHE A 348 -45.42 -8.85 11.95
C PHE A 348 -45.24 -9.01 13.46
N ARG A 349 -44.96 -10.24 13.89
CA ARG A 349 -44.64 -10.57 15.29
C ARG A 349 -43.32 -11.33 15.30
N PRO A 350 -42.19 -10.67 15.63
CA PRO A 350 -40.89 -11.30 15.72
C PRO A 350 -40.92 -12.63 16.46
N VAL A 351 -41.56 -12.72 17.63
CA VAL A 351 -41.68 -13.97 18.42
C VAL A 351 -42.18 -15.19 17.61
N LYS A 352 -43.12 -15.00 16.67
CA LYS A 352 -43.65 -16.10 15.85
C LYS A 352 -42.66 -16.62 14.82
N GLN A 353 -41.69 -15.78 14.43
CA GLN A 353 -40.61 -16.19 13.52
C GLN A 353 -39.59 -17.07 14.24
N PHE A 354 -39.59 -17.08 15.58
CA PHE A 354 -38.69 -17.87 16.42
C PHE A 354 -39.40 -19.05 17.10
N ASP A 355 -40.57 -19.50 16.62
CA ASP A 355 -41.29 -20.62 17.24
C ASP A 355 -40.42 -21.89 17.37
N ARG A 356 -39.52 -22.13 16.40
CA ARG A 356 -38.55 -23.24 16.41
C ARG A 356 -37.22 -22.92 17.12
N ASN A 357 -36.94 -21.64 17.38
CA ASN A 357 -35.71 -21.12 18.01
C ASN A 357 -36.05 -20.15 19.15
N LYS A 358 -37.00 -20.53 20.00
CA LYS A 358 -37.59 -19.63 21.00
C LYS A 358 -36.56 -19.09 21.99
N LEU A 359 -35.57 -19.91 22.32
CA LEU A 359 -34.48 -19.55 23.22
C LEU A 359 -33.63 -18.39 22.66
N VAL A 360 -33.39 -18.35 21.34
CA VAL A 360 -32.68 -17.23 20.70
C VAL A 360 -33.46 -15.92 20.87
N TYR A 361 -34.78 -15.98 20.66
CA TYR A 361 -35.62 -14.81 20.86
C TYR A 361 -35.61 -14.32 22.30
N GLU A 362 -35.82 -15.23 23.26
CA GLU A 362 -35.86 -14.89 24.69
C GLU A 362 -34.51 -14.37 25.22
N THR A 363 -33.39 -14.84 24.65
CA THR A 363 -32.04 -14.43 25.05
C THR A 363 -31.64 -13.07 24.47
N PHE A 364 -31.92 -12.81 23.20
CA PHE A 364 -31.38 -11.66 22.48
C PHE A 364 -32.39 -10.55 22.17
N ILE A 365 -33.70 -10.80 22.34
CA ILE A 365 -34.74 -9.83 21.97
C ILE A 365 -35.70 -9.62 23.15
N ARG A 366 -35.81 -8.37 23.60
CA ARG A 366 -36.76 -7.96 24.62
C ARG A 366 -37.87 -7.12 23.99
N TYR A 367 -39.12 -7.51 24.19
CA TYR A 367 -40.27 -6.71 23.79
C TYR A 367 -40.70 -5.79 24.93
N ILE A 368 -40.86 -4.50 24.64
CA ILE A 368 -41.28 -3.47 25.59
C ILE A 368 -42.76 -3.14 25.31
N PRO A 369 -43.72 -3.62 26.13
CA PRO A 369 -45.14 -3.53 25.78
C PRO A 369 -45.72 -2.13 25.74
N GLY A 370 -45.18 -1.20 26.54
CA GLY A 370 -45.64 0.21 26.59
C GLY A 370 -45.36 0.94 25.28
N ASP A 371 -44.12 0.86 24.81
CA ASP A 371 -43.62 1.58 23.64
C ASP A 371 -43.80 0.78 22.33
N LYS A 372 -44.19 -0.51 22.43
CA LYS A 372 -44.33 -1.45 21.31
C LYS A 372 -43.03 -1.64 20.51
N GLU A 373 -41.92 -1.55 21.21
CA GLU A 373 -40.57 -1.67 20.67
C GLU A 373 -39.95 -3.04 20.96
N TYR A 374 -38.99 -3.38 20.12
CA TYR A 374 -38.11 -4.53 20.27
C TYR A 374 -36.69 -4.04 20.50
N GLU A 375 -36.11 -4.42 21.63
CA GLU A 375 -34.75 -4.09 22.06
C GLU A 375 -33.83 -5.30 21.88
N LEU A 376 -32.63 -5.08 21.36
CA LEU A 376 -31.56 -6.07 21.40
C LEU A 376 -30.98 -6.19 22.81
N VAL A 377 -31.04 -7.38 23.37
CA VAL A 377 -30.32 -7.72 24.59
C VAL A 377 -28.90 -8.09 24.20
N ILE A 378 -27.94 -7.20 24.48
CA ILE A 378 -26.53 -7.37 24.12
C ILE A 378 -25.81 -8.19 25.20
N PRO A 379 -25.24 -9.36 24.87
CA PRO A 379 -24.41 -10.10 25.81
C PRO A 379 -23.15 -9.34 26.20
N ALA A 380 -22.62 -9.61 27.38
CA ALA A 380 -21.38 -9.00 27.86
C ALA A 380 -20.20 -9.17 26.87
N ASN A 381 -20.13 -10.33 26.21
CA ASN A 381 -19.11 -10.66 25.21
C ASN A 381 -19.20 -9.82 23.93
N ASP A 382 -20.33 -9.16 23.69
CA ASP A 382 -20.63 -8.42 22.47
C ASP A 382 -20.64 -6.90 22.62
N LEU A 383 -20.68 -6.39 23.86
CA LEU A 383 -20.65 -4.96 24.18
C LEU A 383 -19.50 -4.22 23.47
N ALA A 384 -18.31 -4.83 23.43
CA ALA A 384 -17.12 -4.19 22.88
C ALA A 384 -17.18 -3.88 21.37
N TRP A 385 -18.04 -4.58 20.62
CA TRP A 385 -18.17 -4.39 19.16
C TRP A 385 -19.54 -3.84 18.75
N ILE A 386 -20.60 -4.17 19.49
CA ILE A 386 -21.94 -3.61 19.25
C ILE A 386 -22.01 -2.16 19.75
N SER A 387 -21.49 -1.85 20.95
CA SER A 387 -21.64 -0.52 21.56
C SER A 387 -20.60 0.53 21.12
N LYS A 388 -19.60 0.17 20.30
CA LYS A 388 -18.53 1.12 19.87
C LYS A 388 -18.99 2.17 18.84
N ARG A 389 -20.21 2.09 18.32
CA ARG A 389 -20.80 3.14 17.47
C ARG A 389 -21.39 4.32 18.25
N ALA A 390 -21.64 4.18 19.55
CA ALA A 390 -22.28 5.22 20.36
C ALA A 390 -21.32 6.30 20.92
N LEU A 391 -19.99 6.11 20.84
CA LEU A 391 -19.00 7.01 21.47
C LEU A 391 -18.23 7.92 20.49
N MET A 392 -18.71 8.07 19.25
CA MET A 392 -18.08 8.98 18.26
C MET A 392 -18.77 10.35 18.13
N THR A 393 -19.60 10.74 19.09
CA THR A 393 -20.11 12.11 19.21
C THR A 393 -20.15 12.55 20.67
N THR A 394 -19.02 13.06 21.15
CA THR A 394 -18.91 14.19 22.09
C THR A 394 -17.54 14.84 21.91
#